data_AF-A0A3S3KA79-F1
#
_entry.id   AF-A0A3S3KA79-F1
#
_cell.length_a   1.000
_cell.length_b   1.000
_cell.length_c   1.000
_cell.angle_alpha   90.00
_cell.angle_beta   90.00
_cell.angle_gamma   90.00
#
_symmetry.space_group_name_H-M   'P 1'
#
loop_
_entity.id
_entity.type
_entity.pdbx_description
1 polymer ?
#
loop_
_entity_poly.entity_id
_entity_poly.type
_entity_poly.pdbx_seq_one_letter_code
_entity_poly.pdbx_strand_id
1 'polypeptide(L)'
;MINSAIAGKELLWFNNTLVAIQVSSADGDDGICVIEHRLPYGDSPPLHVHLNEDEIFHILEGRMRFQINGHERIVGSGETVIAPKGLPHTFKVESPEGAHTLTVTRGADFETMVRKASRPAERPELPQPAAPTPEMIGTLTRLCAENGIDIIGPPMGS
;
A
#
# COMPACT_ATOMS: atom_id res chain seq x y z
N MET A 1 -2.56 21.50 -12.76
CA MET A 1 -2.55 21.95 -11.36
C MET A 1 -1.92 20.83 -10.56
N ILE A 2 -0.73 21.05 -10.01
CA ILE A 2 -0.01 20.02 -9.24
C ILE A 2 -0.68 20.00 -7.86
N ASN A 3 -1.37 18.91 -7.53
CA ASN A 3 -2.14 18.77 -6.28
C ASN A 3 -1.23 19.02 -5.06
N SER A 4 -1.61 19.98 -4.22
CA SER A 4 -0.85 20.49 -3.07
C SER A 4 -0.66 19.49 -1.91
N ALA A 5 -1.09 18.24 -2.07
CA ALA A 5 -1.01 17.22 -1.02
C ALA A 5 0.43 16.74 -0.73
N ILE A 6 1.38 16.96 -1.65
CA ILE A 6 2.69 16.29 -1.65
C ILE A 6 3.88 17.23 -1.33
N ALA A 7 3.70 18.55 -1.32
CA ALA A 7 4.82 19.47 -1.12
C ALA A 7 5.44 19.32 0.28
N GLY A 8 6.74 18.99 0.33
CA GLY A 8 7.52 18.86 1.57
C GLY A 8 7.52 17.48 2.22
N LYS A 9 6.95 16.45 1.57
CA LYS A 9 6.85 15.09 2.11
C LYS A 9 7.89 14.15 1.50
N GLU A 10 8.29 13.14 2.27
CA GLU A 10 9.18 12.09 1.78
C GLU A 10 8.44 11.25 0.74
N LEU A 11 8.96 11.27 -0.50
CA LEU A 11 8.41 10.52 -1.62
C LEU A 11 9.27 9.31 -1.92
N LEU A 12 8.60 8.18 -2.07
CA LEU A 12 9.22 6.88 -2.24
C LEU A 12 8.56 6.16 -3.42
N TRP A 13 9.36 5.43 -4.18
CA TRP A 13 8.87 4.44 -5.12
C TRP A 13 8.90 3.07 -4.46
N PHE A 14 7.71 2.53 -4.21
CA PHE A 14 7.50 1.19 -3.68
C PHE A 14 7.03 0.29 -4.82
N ASN A 15 7.93 -0.54 -5.36
CA ASN A 15 7.64 -1.33 -6.56
C ASN A 15 7.23 -0.41 -7.74
N ASN A 16 6.02 -0.55 -8.30
CA ASN A 16 5.48 0.30 -9.37
C ASN A 16 4.59 1.44 -8.85
N THR A 17 4.49 1.64 -7.52
CA THR A 17 3.66 2.69 -6.91
C THR A 17 4.51 3.90 -6.50
N LEU A 18 3.84 5.04 -6.37
CA LEU A 18 4.40 6.21 -5.69
C LEU A 18 3.73 6.31 -4.32
N VAL A 19 4.54 6.38 -3.26
CA VAL A 19 4.05 6.50 -1.90
C VAL A 19 4.63 7.74 -1.22
N ALA A 20 3.85 8.34 -0.34
CA ALA A 20 4.26 9.47 0.49
C ALA A 20 3.85 9.23 1.95
N ILE A 21 4.81 9.30 2.86
CA ILE A 21 4.51 9.21 4.31
C ILE A 21 3.93 10.55 4.74
N GLN A 22 2.63 10.56 5.06
CA GLN A 22 1.87 11.76 5.42
C GLN A 22 1.98 12.06 6.90
N VAL A 23 1.93 11.00 7.72
CA VAL A 23 2.10 11.01 9.16
C VAL A 23 2.94 9.78 9.49
N SER A 24 4.10 9.98 10.10
CA SER A 24 4.88 8.86 10.62
C SER A 24 4.24 8.38 11.92
N SER A 25 4.29 7.07 12.15
CA SER A 25 3.97 6.46 13.45
C SER A 25 4.78 7.05 14.60
N ALA A 26 5.93 7.69 14.33
CA ALA A 26 6.75 8.37 15.33
C ALA A 26 6.32 9.81 15.65
N ASP A 27 5.41 10.41 14.86
CA ASP A 27 5.02 11.82 15.02
C ASP A 27 4.06 12.06 16.20
N GLY A 28 3.43 11.00 16.73
CA GLY A 28 2.50 11.10 17.87
C GLY A 28 2.47 9.84 18.73
N ASP A 29 2.06 10.00 19.99
CA ASP A 29 2.13 8.95 21.02
C ASP A 29 1.22 7.73 20.74
N ASP A 30 0.15 7.93 19.96
CA ASP A 30 -0.77 6.86 19.59
C ASP A 30 -0.23 5.93 18.48
N GLY A 31 0.87 6.32 17.84
CA GLY A 31 1.53 5.50 16.82
C GLY A 31 0.77 5.40 15.49
N ILE A 32 -0.05 6.39 15.15
CA ILE A 32 -0.83 6.37 13.89
C ILE A 32 0.06 6.71 12.71
N CYS A 33 0.06 5.85 11.69
CA CYS A 33 0.73 6.07 10.42
C CYS A 33 -0.31 6.34 9.33
N VAL A 34 -0.04 7.32 8.47
CA VAL A 34 -0.83 7.59 7.26
C VAL A 34 0.11 7.61 6.07
N ILE A 35 -0.15 6.73 5.10
CA ILE A 35 0.61 6.66 3.84
C ILE A 35 -0.33 6.92 2.68
N GLU A 36 0.05 7.85 1.82
CA GLU A 36 -0.66 8.14 0.58
C GLU A 36 -0.04 7.32 -0.56
N HIS A 37 -0.87 6.66 -1.37
CA HIS A 37 -0.45 5.79 -2.45
C HIS A 37 -1.05 6.23 -3.77
N ARG A 38 -0.23 6.29 -4.82
CA ARG A 38 -0.69 6.27 -6.21
C ARG A 38 -0.32 4.93 -6.84
N LEU A 39 -1.32 4.23 -7.36
CA LEU A 39 -1.20 2.87 -7.85
C LEU A 39 -1.57 2.82 -9.35
N PRO A 40 -0.78 2.15 -10.20
CA PRO A 40 -1.13 1.96 -11.61
C PRO A 40 -2.31 1.00 -11.78
N TYR A 41 -2.94 1.03 -12.96
CA TYR A 41 -3.95 0.04 -13.33
C TYR A 41 -3.41 -1.39 -13.20
N GLY A 42 -4.21 -2.28 -12.62
CA GLY A 42 -3.87 -3.68 -12.41
C GLY A 42 -2.90 -3.94 -11.26
N ASP A 43 -2.43 -2.91 -10.54
CA ASP A 43 -1.59 -3.10 -9.36
C ASP A 43 -2.33 -3.92 -8.30
N SER A 44 -1.60 -4.85 -7.70
CA SER A 44 -2.18 -5.91 -6.87
C SER A 44 -1.08 -6.50 -5.97
N PRO A 45 -1.13 -6.27 -4.64
CA PRO A 45 -0.21 -6.93 -3.73
C PRO A 45 -0.54 -8.43 -3.62
N PRO A 46 0.43 -9.28 -3.27
CA PRO A 46 0.17 -10.68 -2.89
C PRO A 46 -0.94 -10.80 -1.83
N LEU A 47 -1.61 -11.95 -1.74
CA LEU A 47 -2.48 -12.23 -0.60
C LEU A 47 -1.65 -12.29 0.68
N HIS A 48 -1.97 -11.45 1.65
CA HIS A 48 -1.17 -11.29 2.88
C HIS A 48 -2.02 -11.09 4.14
N VAL A 49 -1.37 -11.20 5.30
CA VAL A 49 -1.96 -11.01 6.63
C VAL A 49 -1.05 -10.10 7.46
N HIS A 50 -1.60 -9.00 7.97
CA HIS A 50 -0.94 -8.21 9.02
C HIS A 50 -1.22 -8.84 10.39
N LEU A 51 -0.17 -9.05 11.20
CA LEU A 51 -0.28 -9.71 12.50
C LEU A 51 -0.52 -8.73 13.66
N ASN A 52 -0.03 -7.49 13.54
CA ASN A 52 0.02 -6.55 14.65
C ASN A 52 -0.97 -5.39 14.51
N GLU A 53 -1.34 -5.03 13.28
CA GLU A 53 -2.15 -3.86 12.96
C GLU A 53 -3.32 -4.15 12.00
N ASP A 54 -4.42 -3.40 12.18
CA ASP A 54 -5.46 -3.30 11.16
C ASP A 54 -4.98 -2.34 10.06
N GLU A 55 -5.39 -2.60 8.81
CA GLU A 55 -5.12 -1.72 7.69
C GLU A 55 -6.40 -1.10 7.15
N ILE A 56 -6.49 0.23 7.20
CA ILE A 56 -7.65 0.97 6.68
C ILE A 56 -7.25 1.60 5.35
N PHE A 57 -8.08 1.42 4.33
CA PHE A 57 -7.94 2.05 3.03
C PHE A 57 -9.03 3.10 2.84
N HIS A 58 -8.66 4.34 2.52
CA HIS A 58 -9.59 5.36 2.06
C HIS A 58 -9.30 5.71 0.60
N ILE A 59 -10.31 5.62 -0.26
CA ILE A 59 -10.12 5.84 -1.70
C ILE A 59 -10.35 7.33 -2.02
N LEU A 60 -9.33 7.99 -2.54
CA LEU A 60 -9.43 9.37 -3.00
C LEU A 60 -9.89 9.41 -4.46
N GLU A 61 -9.23 8.64 -5.33
CA GLU A 61 -9.52 8.55 -6.76
C GLU A 61 -9.45 7.09 -7.25
N GLY A 62 -10.24 6.77 -8.27
CA GLY A 62 -10.24 5.45 -8.91
C GLY A 62 -11.18 4.43 -8.26
N ARG A 63 -11.03 3.17 -8.67
CA ARG A 63 -11.80 2.01 -8.21
C ARG A 63 -10.89 0.83 -7.96
N MET A 64 -11.13 0.13 -6.86
CA MET A 64 -10.33 -1.01 -6.43
C MET A 64 -11.24 -2.15 -6.00
N ARG A 65 -10.89 -3.37 -6.39
CA ARG A 65 -11.50 -4.59 -5.88
C ARG A 65 -10.69 -5.07 -4.70
N PHE A 66 -11.32 -5.25 -3.55
CA PHE A 66 -10.72 -5.87 -2.37
C PHE A 66 -11.22 -7.30 -2.23
N GLN A 67 -10.36 -8.19 -1.73
CA GLN A 67 -10.73 -9.46 -1.14
C GLN A 67 -10.24 -9.47 0.28
N ILE A 68 -11.14 -9.62 1.24
CA ILE A 68 -10.83 -9.66 2.67
C ILE A 68 -11.53 -10.87 3.26
N ASN A 69 -10.74 -11.80 3.81
CA ASN A 69 -11.21 -13.07 4.34
C ASN A 69 -12.12 -13.84 3.37
N GLY A 70 -11.77 -13.85 2.08
CA GLY A 70 -12.53 -14.52 1.03
C GLY A 70 -13.77 -13.77 0.53
N HIS A 71 -14.11 -12.62 1.09
CA HIS A 71 -15.21 -11.77 0.63
C HIS A 71 -14.70 -10.67 -0.30
N GLU A 72 -15.33 -10.53 -1.47
CA GLU A 72 -14.97 -9.50 -2.43
C GLU A 72 -15.90 -8.28 -2.38
N ARG A 73 -15.33 -7.10 -2.55
CA ARG A 73 -16.07 -5.85 -2.74
C ARG A 73 -15.28 -4.90 -3.63
N ILE A 74 -15.97 -4.25 -4.55
CA ILE A 74 -15.42 -3.11 -5.30
C ILE A 74 -15.78 -1.83 -4.55
N VAL A 75 -14.80 -0.95 -4.36
CA VAL A 75 -14.97 0.38 -3.76
C VAL A 75 -14.38 1.44 -4.67
N GLY A 76 -14.96 2.64 -4.63
CA GLY A 76 -14.49 3.82 -5.35
C GLY A 76 -14.28 5.02 -4.44
N SER A 77 -14.01 6.18 -5.06
CA SER A 77 -13.79 7.46 -4.38
C SER A 77 -14.78 7.77 -3.26
N GLY A 78 -14.24 8.18 -2.11
CA GLY A 78 -14.99 8.51 -0.90
C GLY A 78 -15.35 7.32 -0.01
N GLU A 79 -15.20 6.08 -0.52
CA GLU A 79 -15.43 4.88 0.29
C GLU A 79 -14.19 4.51 1.11
N THR A 80 -14.44 3.80 2.21
CA THR A 80 -13.41 3.31 3.14
C THR A 80 -13.60 1.82 3.36
N VAL A 81 -12.49 1.08 3.41
CA VAL A 81 -12.44 -0.35 3.71
C VAL A 81 -11.47 -0.56 4.86
N ILE A 82 -11.78 -1.51 5.74
CA ILE A 82 -10.84 -1.99 6.76
C ILE A 82 -10.54 -3.45 6.47
N ALA A 83 -9.26 -3.80 6.49
CA ALA A 83 -8.75 -5.15 6.55
C ALA A 83 -8.28 -5.43 7.99
N PRO A 84 -9.09 -6.13 8.81
CA PRO A 84 -8.72 -6.39 10.19
C PRO A 84 -7.48 -7.29 10.29
N LYS A 85 -6.66 -7.04 11.31
CA LYS A 85 -5.49 -7.87 11.63
C LYS A 85 -5.85 -9.35 11.75
N GLY A 86 -4.93 -10.20 11.32
CA GLY A 86 -5.11 -11.66 11.31
C GLY A 86 -6.05 -12.17 10.22
N LEU A 87 -6.70 -11.29 9.44
CA LEU A 87 -7.51 -11.71 8.29
C LEU A 87 -6.74 -11.53 6.98
N PRO A 88 -6.76 -12.54 6.09
CA PRO A 88 -6.05 -12.46 4.82
C PRO A 88 -6.73 -11.48 3.87
N HIS A 89 -5.94 -10.63 3.23
CA HIS A 89 -6.45 -9.63 2.30
C HIS A 89 -5.49 -9.32 1.14
N THR A 90 -6.09 -8.81 0.07
CA THR A 90 -5.43 -8.31 -1.13
C THR A 90 -6.39 -7.34 -1.84
N PHE A 91 -5.91 -6.62 -2.85
CA PHE A 91 -6.73 -5.80 -3.72
C PHE A 91 -6.23 -5.85 -5.16
N LYS A 92 -7.03 -5.33 -6.09
CA LYS A 92 -6.63 -5.01 -7.46
C LYS A 92 -7.16 -3.66 -7.88
N VAL A 93 -6.31 -2.84 -8.50
CA VAL A 93 -6.74 -1.58 -9.13
C VAL A 93 -7.47 -1.86 -10.43
N GLU A 94 -8.74 -1.46 -10.50
CA GLU A 94 -9.66 -1.74 -11.63
C GLU A 94 -9.80 -0.54 -12.58
N SER A 95 -9.53 0.68 -12.11
CA SER A 95 -9.61 1.89 -12.93
C SER A 95 -8.44 1.98 -13.91
N PRO A 96 -8.67 2.19 -15.22
CA PRO A 96 -7.61 2.34 -16.23
C PRO A 96 -6.63 3.48 -15.95
N GLU A 97 -7.10 4.55 -15.31
CA GLU A 97 -6.29 5.71 -14.93
C GLU A 97 -5.44 5.47 -13.67
N GLY A 98 -5.59 4.31 -13.02
CA GLY A 98 -5.00 4.00 -11.72
C GLY A 98 -5.92 4.31 -10.55
N ALA A 99 -5.36 4.28 -9.34
CA ALA A 99 -6.04 4.65 -8.10
C ALA A 99 -5.15 5.53 -7.21
N HIS A 100 -5.81 6.32 -6.36
CA HIS A 100 -5.18 7.17 -5.36
C HIS A 100 -5.84 6.91 -4.01
N THR A 101 -5.06 6.47 -3.03
CA THR A 101 -5.60 6.05 -1.73
C THR A 101 -4.76 6.56 -0.57
N LEU A 102 -5.36 6.53 0.61
CA LEU A 102 -4.64 6.57 1.88
C LEU A 102 -4.73 5.20 2.54
N THR A 103 -3.62 4.72 3.10
CA THR A 103 -3.63 3.66 4.11
C THR A 103 -3.42 4.27 5.49
N VAL A 104 -4.18 3.83 6.47
CA VAL A 104 -4.02 4.19 7.88
C VAL A 104 -3.80 2.94 8.69
N THR A 105 -2.69 2.91 9.43
CA THR A 105 -2.31 1.81 10.33
C THR A 105 -1.88 2.34 11.68
N ARG A 106 -1.75 1.45 12.67
CA ARG A 106 -1.15 1.75 13.98
C ARG A 106 0.16 0.99 14.11
N GLY A 107 1.17 1.64 14.69
CA GLY A 107 2.51 1.08 14.87
C GLY A 107 3.43 1.33 13.69
N ALA A 108 4.70 0.96 13.86
CA ALA A 108 5.75 1.26 12.91
C ALA A 108 6.00 0.15 11.88
N ASP A 109 5.39 -1.02 12.03
CA ASP A 109 5.71 -2.23 11.25
C ASP A 109 5.48 -2.03 9.74
N PHE A 110 4.25 -1.70 9.33
CA PHE A 110 3.96 -1.40 7.92
C PHE A 110 4.78 -0.24 7.35
N GLU A 111 4.91 0.86 8.10
CA GLU A 111 5.71 2.01 7.67
C GLU A 111 7.18 1.62 7.44
N THR A 112 7.75 0.87 8.38
CA THR A 112 9.13 0.39 8.32
C THR A 112 9.33 -0.55 7.13
N MET A 113 8.38 -1.44 6.88
CA MET A 113 8.39 -2.32 5.71
C MET A 113 8.39 -1.50 4.42
N VAL A 114 7.44 -0.56 4.26
CA VAL A 114 7.33 0.30 3.08
C VAL A 114 8.63 1.08 2.87
N ARG A 115 9.18 1.72 3.92
CA ARG A 115 10.44 2.46 3.84
C ARG A 115 11.60 1.60 3.39
N LYS A 116 11.77 0.40 3.98
CA LYS A 116 12.87 -0.51 3.65
C LYS A 116 12.74 -1.14 2.26
N ALA A 117 11.51 -1.36 1.79
CA ALA A 117 11.24 -1.95 0.49
C ALA A 117 11.19 -0.91 -0.65
N SER A 118 11.29 0.37 -0.31
CA SER A 118 11.24 1.46 -1.27
C SER A 118 12.61 2.04 -1.60
N ARG A 119 12.64 2.82 -2.68
CA ARG A 119 13.74 3.74 -3.01
C ARG A 119 13.21 5.18 -3.08
N PRO A 120 14.06 6.20 -2.88
CA PRO A 120 13.63 7.59 -3.07
C PRO A 120 12.99 7.82 -4.44
N ALA A 121 11.88 8.53 -4.48
CA ALA A 121 11.28 8.96 -5.73
C ALA A 121 11.98 10.22 -6.24
N GLU A 122 12.49 10.17 -7.47
CA GLU A 122 13.16 11.32 -8.09
C GLU A 122 12.16 12.40 -8.54
N ARG A 123 10.88 12.05 -8.64
CA ARG A 123 9.80 12.89 -9.15
C ARG A 123 8.44 12.43 -8.59
N PRO A 124 7.43 13.32 -8.49
CA PRO A 124 6.12 13.02 -7.88
C PRO A 124 5.16 12.28 -8.83
N GLU A 125 5.68 11.38 -9.66
CA GLU A 125 4.92 10.53 -10.58
C GLU A 125 5.25 9.06 -10.33
N LEU A 126 4.42 8.18 -10.89
CA LEU A 126 4.70 6.74 -10.91
C LEU A 126 6.07 6.47 -11.56
N PRO A 127 6.81 5.45 -11.09
CA PRO A 127 8.02 5.00 -11.76
C PRO A 127 7.67 4.40 -13.13
N GLN A 128 8.68 4.16 -13.97
CA GLN A 128 8.45 3.34 -15.17
C GLN A 128 8.04 1.93 -14.74
N PRO A 129 6.94 1.36 -15.29
CA PRO A 129 6.51 0.02 -14.93
C PRO A 129 7.60 -1.02 -15.22
N ALA A 130 7.88 -1.85 -14.23
CA ALA A 130 8.79 -2.98 -14.36
C ALA A 130 8.16 -4.23 -13.72
N ALA A 131 8.43 -5.40 -14.31
CA ALA A 131 8.11 -6.66 -13.66
C ALA A 131 9.07 -6.88 -12.47
N PRO A 132 8.59 -7.40 -11.33
CA PRO A 132 9.46 -7.66 -10.19
C PRO A 132 10.44 -8.79 -10.52
N THR A 133 11.72 -8.59 -10.20
CA THR A 133 12.72 -9.65 -10.32
C THR A 133 12.60 -10.65 -9.17
N PRO A 134 13.13 -11.88 -9.29
CA PRO A 134 13.15 -12.83 -8.17
C PRO A 134 13.83 -12.28 -6.91
N GLU A 135 14.85 -11.43 -7.07
CA GLU A 135 15.52 -10.76 -5.95
C GLU A 135 14.62 -9.73 -5.27
N MET A 136 13.87 -8.93 -6.04
CA MET A 136 12.89 -8.00 -5.49
C MET A 136 11.80 -8.74 -4.72
N ILE A 137 11.29 -9.85 -5.28
CA ILE A 137 10.30 -10.71 -4.62
C ILE A 137 10.87 -11.26 -3.31
N GLY A 138 12.07 -11.85 -3.33
CA GLY A 138 12.70 -12.40 -2.13
C GLY A 138 12.96 -11.34 -1.06
N THR A 139 13.37 -10.13 -1.46
CA THR A 139 13.58 -9.00 -0.56
C THR A 139 12.27 -8.55 0.08
N LEU A 140 11.20 -8.38 -0.72
CA LEU A 140 9.89 -8.01 -0.23
C LEU A 140 9.35 -9.04 0.76
N THR A 141 9.39 -10.33 0.43
CA THR A 141 8.93 -11.41 1.31
C THR A 141 9.65 -11.39 2.66
N ARG A 142 10.98 -11.22 2.66
CA ARG A 142 11.75 -11.12 3.90
C ARG A 142 11.36 -9.88 4.71
N LEU A 143 11.24 -8.72 4.07
CA LEU A 143 10.87 -7.48 4.75
C LEU A 143 9.46 -7.54 5.32
N CYS A 144 8.50 -8.14 4.61
CA CYS A 144 7.16 -8.38 5.14
C CYS A 144 7.23 -9.23 6.42
N ALA A 145 7.92 -10.38 6.38
CA ALA A 145 8.04 -11.27 7.54
C ALA A 145 8.74 -10.59 8.75
N GLU A 146 9.78 -9.79 8.51
CA GLU A 146 10.49 -9.03 9.56
C GLU A 146 9.61 -7.96 10.24
N ASN A 147 8.51 -7.55 9.61
CA ASN A 147 7.59 -6.54 10.12
C ASN A 147 6.17 -7.11 10.30
N GLY A 148 6.04 -8.41 10.61
CA GLY A 148 4.74 -8.99 11.00
C GLY A 148 3.70 -9.05 9.87
N ILE A 149 4.13 -9.15 8.62
CA ILE A 149 3.27 -9.30 7.45
C ILE A 149 3.58 -10.65 6.78
N ASP A 150 2.62 -11.57 6.81
CA ASP A 150 2.76 -12.88 6.18
C ASP A 150 2.21 -12.86 4.77
N ILE A 151 3.03 -13.17 3.77
CA ILE A 151 2.57 -13.43 2.39
C ILE A 151 2.15 -14.90 2.29
N ILE A 152 0.87 -15.13 1.97
CA ILE A 152 0.25 -16.47 2.01
C ILE A 152 -0.32 -16.93 0.67
N GLY A 153 -0.23 -16.08 -0.36
CA GLY A 153 -0.74 -16.42 -1.68
C GLY A 153 -0.34 -15.43 -2.76
N PRO A 154 -0.71 -15.71 -4.02
CA PRO A 154 -0.38 -14.85 -5.14
C PRO A 154 -1.20 -13.55 -5.13
N PRO A 155 -0.83 -12.55 -5.94
CA PRO A 155 -1.65 -11.36 -6.17
C PRO A 155 -3.06 -11.70 -6.68
N MET A 156 -4.02 -10.80 -6.45
CA MET A 156 -5.35 -10.96 -7.01
C MET A 156 -5.32 -10.92 -8.55
N GLY A 157 -5.80 -12.00 -9.18
CA GLY A 157 -5.98 -12.10 -10.62
C GLY A 157 -4.70 -12.36 -11.42
N SER A 158 -3.62 -12.81 -10.77
CA SER A 158 -2.43 -13.39 -11.39
C SER A 158 -2.64 -14.85 -11.81
#